data_AF-A0A1B9MWZ8-F1
#
_entry.id   AF-A0A1B9MWZ8-F1
#
_cell.length_a   1.000
_cell.length_b   1.000
_cell.length_c   1.000
_cell.angle_alpha   90.00
_cell.angle_beta   90.00
_cell.angle_gamma   90.00
#
_symmetry.space_group_name_H-M   'P 1'
#
loop_
_entity.id
_entity.type
_entity.pdbx_description
1 polymer ?
#
loop_
_entity_poly.entity_id
_entity_poly.type
_entity_poly.pdbx_seq_one_letter_code
_entity_poly.pdbx_strand_id
1 'polypeptide(L)'
;MKKILTLSICGILLTACDNYPYKQKIQGTYDWNNKTGDKAICMMVGRVTESMYPYTTIHLKGEELPFSTQTMKEYNNRLKNDSLHLFSKRGFFTEEYLGEVDGKPIYRYNLTDLGRKYVKWAFAETNFCFGRVVVDKIKRTKDTINGVGGGTVRDVYITYHVENIPDWVKDPEIYKRFGYSEKLVNGEPVQGMHSYKVLGKNKLETLTGESGVYQWASDFNKELK
;
A
#
# COMPACT_ATOMS: atom_id res chain seq x y z
N MET A 1 62.50 -40.40 9.20
CA MET A 1 61.68 -39.24 9.63
C MET A 1 60.91 -38.70 8.42
N LYS A 2 59.60 -38.99 8.32
CA LYS A 2 58.72 -38.46 7.26
C LYS A 2 58.19 -37.10 7.70
N LYS A 3 58.55 -36.02 7.00
CA LYS A 3 57.91 -34.70 7.17
C LYS A 3 56.68 -34.65 6.27
N ILE A 4 55.50 -34.67 6.88
CA ILE A 4 54.22 -34.41 6.21
C ILE A 4 54.07 -32.90 6.13
N LEU A 5 54.05 -32.36 4.91
CA LEU A 5 53.76 -30.95 4.65
C LEU A 5 52.24 -30.80 4.63
N THR A 6 51.65 -30.37 5.75
CA THR A 6 50.22 -30.02 5.82
C THR A 6 50.03 -28.68 5.12
N LEU A 7 49.60 -28.72 3.85
CA LEU A 7 49.14 -27.56 3.10
C LEU A 7 47.81 -27.11 3.69
N SER A 8 47.86 -26.12 4.59
CA SER A 8 46.65 -25.51 5.15
C SER A 8 46.03 -24.60 4.09
N ILE A 9 45.09 -25.14 3.33
CA ILE A 9 44.25 -24.37 2.39
C ILE A 9 43.29 -23.56 3.26
N CYS A 10 43.68 -22.33 3.56
CA CYS A 10 42.79 -21.32 4.12
C CYS A 10 41.78 -20.97 3.02
N GLY A 11 40.66 -21.69 3.00
CA GLY A 11 39.54 -21.44 2.11
C GLY A 11 38.92 -20.09 2.43
N ILE A 12 39.39 -19.05 1.77
CA ILE A 12 38.67 -17.78 1.67
C ILE A 12 37.36 -18.12 0.95
N LEU A 13 36.29 -18.30 1.72
CA LEU A 13 34.92 -18.23 1.22
C LEU A 13 34.77 -16.85 0.60
N LEU A 14 35.03 -16.75 -0.70
CA LEU A 14 34.60 -15.64 -1.53
C LEU A 14 33.08 -15.63 -1.43
N THR A 15 32.53 -14.90 -0.45
CA THR A 15 31.17 -14.42 -0.54
C THR A 15 31.14 -13.62 -1.82
N ALA A 16 30.67 -14.24 -2.91
CA ALA A 16 30.55 -13.58 -4.19
C ALA A 16 29.78 -12.28 -3.93
N CYS A 17 30.43 -11.13 -4.12
CA CYS A 17 29.76 -9.86 -3.98
C CYS A 17 28.52 -9.90 -4.87
N ASP A 18 27.35 -9.70 -4.25
CA ASP A 18 26.10 -9.63 -4.97
C ASP A 18 26.08 -8.32 -5.77
N ASN A 19 26.53 -8.40 -7.01
CA ASN A 19 26.62 -7.27 -7.93
C ASN A 19 25.28 -6.98 -8.63
N TYR A 20 24.16 -7.54 -8.13
CA TYR A 20 22.86 -7.29 -8.73
C TYR A 20 22.45 -5.81 -8.53
N PRO A 21 22.03 -5.10 -9.60
CA PRO A 21 21.73 -3.67 -9.55
C PRO A 21 20.35 -3.39 -8.92
N TYR A 22 20.16 -3.75 -7.64
CA TYR A 22 18.86 -3.69 -6.95
C TYR A 22 18.22 -2.32 -7.04
N LYS A 23 18.96 -1.25 -6.74
CA LYS A 23 18.40 0.12 -6.75
C LYS A 23 17.81 0.47 -8.11
N GLN A 24 18.57 0.26 -9.20
CA GLN A 24 18.09 0.57 -10.55
C GLN A 24 16.91 -0.33 -10.95
N LYS A 25 16.94 -1.62 -10.59
CA LYS A 25 15.87 -2.57 -10.93
C LYS A 25 14.58 -2.28 -10.18
N ILE A 26 14.65 -2.02 -8.87
CA ILE A 26 13.49 -1.65 -8.05
C ILE A 26 12.90 -0.33 -8.56
N GLN A 27 13.74 0.70 -8.76
CA GLN A 27 13.26 1.99 -9.27
C GLN A 27 12.60 1.85 -10.63
N GLY A 28 13.21 1.08 -11.55
CA GLY A 28 12.64 0.82 -12.87
C GLY A 28 11.28 0.13 -12.81
N THR A 29 11.11 -0.86 -11.92
CA THR A 29 9.80 -1.50 -11.68
C THR A 29 8.77 -0.49 -11.13
N TYR A 30 9.17 0.35 -10.18
CA TYR A 30 8.27 1.34 -9.57
C TYR A 30 7.84 2.41 -10.57
N ASP A 31 8.75 2.93 -11.37
CA ASP A 31 8.43 3.93 -12.40
C ASP A 31 7.60 3.31 -13.54
N TRP A 32 7.85 2.05 -13.91
CA TRP A 32 7.03 1.35 -14.90
C TRP A 32 5.58 1.15 -14.44
N ASN A 33 5.37 0.83 -13.16
CA ASN A 33 4.04 0.70 -12.54
C ASN A 33 3.35 2.05 -12.29
N ASN A 34 4.10 3.15 -12.28
CA ASN A 34 3.63 4.49 -11.96
C ASN A 34 4.11 5.51 -13.02
N LYS A 35 3.71 5.30 -14.28
CA LYS A 35 4.20 6.09 -15.43
C LYS A 35 3.97 7.60 -15.30
N THR A 36 2.90 8.00 -14.62
CA THR A 36 2.53 9.40 -14.39
C THR A 36 3.23 10.02 -13.18
N GLY A 37 3.88 9.20 -12.33
CA GLY A 37 4.60 9.68 -11.17
C GLY A 37 3.70 10.17 -10.02
N ASP A 38 2.42 9.78 -10.00
CA ASP A 38 1.44 10.29 -9.05
C ASP A 38 0.47 9.23 -8.52
N LYS A 39 0.70 7.93 -8.76
CA LYS A 39 -0.18 6.83 -8.33
C LYS A 39 0.58 5.63 -7.72
N ALA A 40 1.64 5.90 -6.95
CA ALA A 40 2.42 4.87 -6.28
C ALA A 40 1.77 4.37 -4.98
N ILE A 41 1.12 5.22 -4.21
CA ILE A 41 0.55 4.88 -2.90
C ILE A 41 -0.96 5.09 -2.95
N CYS A 42 -1.75 4.10 -2.52
CA CYS A 42 -3.19 4.08 -2.76
C CYS A 42 -4.01 3.86 -1.48
N MET A 43 -5.09 4.63 -1.35
CA MET A 43 -6.10 4.51 -0.30
C MET A 43 -7.33 3.82 -0.88
N MET A 44 -7.70 2.65 -0.35
CA MET A 44 -8.87 1.89 -0.81
C MET A 44 -10.13 2.46 -0.16
N VAL A 45 -10.91 3.20 -0.93
CA VAL A 45 -12.11 3.90 -0.43
C VAL A 45 -13.30 2.96 -0.34
N GLY A 46 -13.43 2.06 -1.31
CA GLY A 46 -14.60 1.21 -1.49
C GLY A 46 -15.02 1.15 -2.97
N ARG A 47 -16.02 0.34 -3.29
CA ARG A 47 -16.44 0.13 -4.67
C ARG A 47 -17.44 1.21 -5.06
N VAL A 48 -16.96 2.21 -5.79
CA VAL A 48 -17.77 3.26 -6.42
C VAL A 48 -17.70 3.06 -7.93
N THR A 49 -18.53 2.17 -8.46
CA THR A 49 -18.65 1.93 -9.91
C THR A 49 -20.02 2.39 -10.41
N GLU A 50 -20.12 2.86 -11.65
CA GLU A 50 -21.40 3.33 -12.26
C GLU A 50 -22.56 2.34 -12.08
N SER A 51 -22.28 1.03 -12.02
CA SER A 51 -23.29 -0.04 -11.90
C SER A 51 -23.49 -0.61 -10.50
N MET A 52 -22.74 -0.17 -9.47
CA MET A 52 -22.89 -0.72 -8.11
C MET A 52 -22.78 0.36 -7.03
N TYR A 53 -23.85 0.41 -6.24
CA TYR A 53 -24.18 1.27 -5.08
C TYR A 53 -24.81 2.63 -5.40
N PRO A 54 -26.15 2.75 -5.29
CA PRO A 54 -26.79 4.06 -5.29
C PRO A 54 -27.03 4.62 -3.87
N TYR A 55 -26.79 3.84 -2.81
CA TYR A 55 -27.28 4.18 -1.47
C TYR A 55 -26.31 3.73 -0.36
N THR A 56 -25.80 4.67 0.42
CA THR A 56 -25.23 4.35 1.73
C THR A 56 -26.01 5.13 2.76
N THR A 57 -26.69 4.44 3.68
CA THR A 57 -26.94 5.04 4.99
C THR A 57 -25.58 5.19 5.67
N ILE A 58 -25.28 6.35 6.26
CA ILE A 58 -24.09 6.50 7.13
C ILE A 58 -24.07 5.36 8.17
N HIS A 59 -25.26 4.87 8.55
CA HIS A 59 -25.49 3.78 9.48
C HIS A 59 -25.82 2.47 8.76
N LEU A 60 -24.86 1.56 8.68
CA LEU A 60 -25.14 0.14 8.42
C LEU A 60 -25.21 -0.57 9.77
N LYS A 61 -26.10 -1.59 9.89
CA LYS A 61 -26.09 -2.52 11.04
C LYS A 61 -24.65 -2.86 11.40
N GLY A 62 -24.27 -2.74 12.68
CA GLY A 62 -22.91 -3.02 13.15
C GLY A 62 -22.10 -1.85 13.70
N GLU A 63 -22.60 -0.61 13.59
CA GLU A 63 -21.97 0.56 14.23
C GLU A 63 -21.90 0.44 15.77
N GLU A 64 -22.84 -0.30 16.36
CA GLU A 64 -22.93 -0.58 17.80
C GLU A 64 -22.48 -2.00 18.17
N LEU A 65 -22.13 -2.86 17.19
CA LEU A 65 -21.82 -4.26 17.46
C LEU A 65 -20.31 -4.48 17.65
N PRO A 66 -19.89 -5.32 18.62
CA PRO A 66 -18.49 -5.68 18.78
C PRO A 66 -17.94 -6.36 17.52
N PHE A 67 -16.66 -6.11 17.21
CA PHE A 67 -15.99 -6.75 16.08
C PHE A 67 -15.96 -8.27 16.28
N SER A 68 -16.57 -9.01 15.35
CA SER A 68 -16.60 -10.47 15.31
C SER A 68 -16.58 -10.94 13.86
N THR A 69 -16.28 -12.22 13.63
CA THR A 69 -16.37 -12.81 12.28
C THR A 69 -17.77 -12.64 11.67
N GLN A 70 -18.81 -12.67 12.51
CA GLN A 70 -20.21 -12.50 12.10
C GLN A 70 -20.54 -11.05 11.69
N THR A 71 -19.88 -10.07 12.30
CA THR A 71 -20.10 -8.62 12.07
C THR A 71 -19.03 -7.97 11.19
N MET A 72 -18.06 -8.75 10.67
CA MET A 72 -16.95 -8.24 9.86
C MET A 72 -17.40 -7.54 8.57
N LYS A 73 -18.41 -8.07 7.88
CA LYS A 73 -18.96 -7.46 6.67
C LYS A 73 -19.54 -6.07 6.95
N GLU A 74 -20.29 -5.99 8.03
CA GLU A 74 -20.94 -4.77 8.51
C GLU A 74 -19.90 -3.71 8.91
N TYR A 75 -18.90 -4.11 9.70
CA TYR A 75 -17.76 -3.27 10.08
C TYR A 75 -17.01 -2.70 8.87
N ASN A 76 -16.68 -3.55 7.89
CA ASN A 76 -15.98 -3.11 6.68
C ASN A 76 -16.82 -2.14 5.85
N ASN A 77 -18.14 -2.36 5.78
CA ASN A 77 -19.00 -1.45 5.05
C ASN A 77 -19.11 -0.07 5.72
N ARG A 78 -19.14 0.00 7.06
CA ARG A 78 -19.07 1.29 7.78
C ARG A 78 -17.79 2.06 7.42
N LEU A 79 -16.63 1.39 7.44
CA LEU A 79 -15.36 2.03 7.07
C LEU A 79 -15.36 2.57 5.65
N LYS A 80 -16.02 1.87 4.71
CA LYS A 80 -16.21 2.36 3.33
C LYS A 80 -17.11 3.60 3.30
N ASN A 81 -18.25 3.59 4.00
CA ASN A 81 -19.19 4.72 4.04
C ASN A 81 -18.54 5.98 4.63
N ASP A 82 -17.86 5.85 5.76
CA ASP A 82 -17.12 6.94 6.37
C ASP A 82 -16.06 7.50 5.41
N SER A 83 -15.37 6.63 4.66
CA SER A 83 -14.37 7.04 3.69
C SER A 83 -15.01 7.83 2.53
N LEU A 84 -16.19 7.43 2.04
CA LEU A 84 -16.92 8.18 1.02
C LEU A 84 -17.25 9.59 1.50
N HIS A 85 -17.79 9.71 2.71
CA HIS A 85 -18.11 11.01 3.30
C HIS A 85 -16.85 11.87 3.53
N LEU A 86 -15.78 11.27 4.06
CA LEU A 86 -14.48 11.90 4.27
C LEU A 86 -13.91 12.52 2.98
N PHE A 87 -13.99 11.77 1.88
CA PHE A 87 -13.53 12.22 0.57
C PHE A 87 -14.51 13.19 -0.11
N SER A 88 -15.81 13.09 0.16
CA SER A 88 -16.77 14.09 -0.33
C SER A 88 -16.58 15.45 0.33
N LYS A 89 -16.36 15.51 1.64
CA LYS A 89 -15.99 16.76 2.36
C LYS A 89 -14.76 17.47 1.77
N ARG A 90 -13.88 16.70 1.11
CA ARG A 90 -12.66 17.19 0.45
C ARG A 90 -12.84 17.40 -1.06
N GLY A 91 -14.07 17.29 -1.56
CA GLY A 91 -14.42 17.56 -2.94
C GLY A 91 -14.03 16.47 -3.93
N PHE A 92 -13.67 15.26 -3.49
CA PHE A 92 -13.39 14.12 -4.40
C PHE A 92 -14.66 13.48 -4.93
N PHE A 93 -15.74 13.59 -4.16
CA PHE A 93 -17.09 13.18 -4.53
C PHE A 93 -18.08 14.31 -4.31
N THR A 94 -19.12 14.38 -5.14
CA THR A 94 -20.38 15.01 -4.74
C THR A 94 -21.06 14.16 -3.67
N GLU A 95 -21.90 14.75 -2.83
CA GLU A 95 -22.75 14.05 -1.88
C GLU A 95 -24.17 14.61 -2.01
N GLU A 96 -25.04 13.85 -2.69
CA GLU A 96 -26.43 14.21 -2.97
C GLU A 96 -27.35 13.47 -2.00
N TYR A 97 -28.10 14.21 -1.18
CA TYR A 97 -29.12 13.63 -0.30
C TYR A 97 -30.32 13.14 -1.11
N LEU A 98 -30.70 11.86 -0.92
CA LEU A 98 -31.79 11.23 -1.67
C LEU A 98 -33.05 10.97 -0.82
N GLY A 99 -32.97 11.12 0.50
CA GLY A 99 -34.07 10.80 1.42
C GLY A 99 -33.61 9.94 2.58
N GLU A 100 -34.55 9.21 3.18
CA GLU A 100 -34.29 8.35 4.34
C GLU A 100 -34.86 6.95 4.17
N VAL A 101 -34.18 5.95 4.74
CA VAL A 101 -34.70 4.59 4.96
C VAL A 101 -34.52 4.26 6.42
N ASP A 102 -35.57 3.78 7.08
CA ASP A 102 -35.61 3.49 8.51
C ASP A 102 -35.14 4.67 9.39
N GLY A 103 -35.50 5.90 8.98
CA GLY A 103 -35.12 7.15 9.66
C GLY A 103 -33.62 7.49 9.54
N LYS A 104 -32.91 6.89 8.58
CA LYS A 104 -31.48 7.15 8.33
C LYS A 104 -31.26 7.76 6.95
N PRO A 105 -30.41 8.80 6.83
CA PRO A 105 -30.22 9.53 5.59
C PRO A 105 -29.47 8.67 4.57
N ILE A 106 -29.86 8.79 3.31
CA ILE A 106 -29.25 8.13 2.16
C ILE A 106 -28.62 9.17 1.25
N TYR A 107 -27.39 8.88 0.81
CA TYR A 107 -26.63 9.74 -0.09
C TYR A 107 -26.22 9.00 -1.37
N ARG A 108 -26.15 9.75 -2.47
CA ARG A 108 -25.50 9.37 -3.73
C ARG A 108 -24.18 10.13 -3.89
N TYR A 109 -23.14 9.40 -4.27
CA TYR A 109 -21.82 9.96 -4.51
C TYR A 109 -21.42 9.84 -5.98
N ASN A 110 -20.88 10.91 -6.55
CA ASN A 110 -20.31 10.90 -7.89
C ASN A 110 -18.90 11.48 -7.87
N LEU A 111 -17.98 10.90 -8.64
CA LEU A 111 -16.63 11.46 -8.78
C LEU A 111 -16.69 12.87 -9.34
N THR A 112 -16.00 13.79 -8.69
CA THR A 112 -15.75 15.14 -9.21
C THR A 112 -14.54 15.13 -10.15
N ASP A 113 -14.22 16.28 -10.75
CA ASP A 113 -12.96 16.44 -11.51
C ASP A 113 -11.73 16.26 -10.62
N LEU A 114 -11.79 16.72 -9.38
CA LEU A 114 -10.72 16.49 -8.39
C LEU A 114 -10.55 15.00 -8.10
N GLY A 115 -11.65 14.28 -7.87
CA GLY A 115 -11.61 12.83 -7.65
C GLY A 115 -11.05 12.09 -8.86
N ARG A 116 -11.47 12.45 -10.08
CA ARG A 116 -10.98 11.87 -11.35
C ARG A 116 -9.46 12.02 -11.52
N LYS A 117 -8.87 13.10 -11.01
CA LYS A 117 -7.41 13.31 -11.07
C LYS A 117 -6.66 12.18 -10.35
N TYR A 118 -7.11 11.79 -9.16
CA TYR A 118 -6.39 10.85 -8.29
C TYR A 118 -6.94 9.42 -8.32
N VAL A 119 -8.08 9.18 -8.98
CA VAL A 119 -8.70 7.85 -8.99
C VAL A 119 -7.85 6.81 -9.72
N LYS A 120 -7.81 5.61 -9.15
CA LYS A 120 -7.29 4.39 -9.75
C LYS A 120 -8.26 3.25 -9.47
N TRP A 121 -8.77 2.64 -10.53
CA TRP A 121 -9.61 1.46 -10.40
C TRP A 121 -8.72 0.22 -10.34
N ALA A 122 -8.74 -0.47 -9.21
CA ALA A 122 -7.96 -1.68 -8.96
C ALA A 122 -8.70 -2.56 -7.95
N PHE A 123 -8.57 -3.87 -8.06
CA PHE A 123 -9.23 -4.86 -7.20
C PHE A 123 -10.76 -4.74 -7.15
N ALA A 124 -11.40 -4.27 -8.22
CA ALA A 124 -12.83 -3.95 -8.28
C ALA A 124 -13.28 -2.88 -7.26
N GLU A 125 -12.34 -2.04 -6.79
CA GLU A 125 -12.59 -0.97 -5.83
C GLU A 125 -12.12 0.37 -6.43
N THR A 126 -12.67 1.45 -5.90
CA THR A 126 -12.25 2.83 -6.15
C THR A 126 -11.14 3.18 -5.16
N ASN A 127 -10.00 3.59 -5.70
CA ASN A 127 -8.84 3.98 -4.91
C ASN A 127 -8.44 5.41 -5.26
N PHE A 128 -8.00 6.18 -4.27
CA PHE A 128 -7.29 7.43 -4.54
C PHE A 128 -5.81 7.21 -4.29
N CYS A 129 -5.01 7.48 -5.32
CA CYS A 129 -3.58 7.26 -5.26
C CYS A 129 -2.81 8.57 -5.40
N PHE A 130 -1.60 8.58 -4.85
CA PHE A 130 -0.71 9.73 -4.88
C PHE A 130 0.75 9.30 -5.01
N GLY A 131 1.55 10.28 -5.43
CA GLY A 131 2.99 10.30 -5.32
C GLY A 131 3.75 9.30 -6.19
N ARG A 132 5.08 9.44 -6.12
CA ARG A 132 6.07 8.57 -6.74
C ARG A 132 7.07 8.11 -5.70
N VAL A 133 7.26 6.80 -5.60
CA VAL A 133 8.28 6.22 -4.72
C VAL A 133 9.65 6.35 -5.37
N VAL A 134 10.59 6.95 -4.66
CA VAL A 134 12.00 7.09 -5.05
C VAL A 134 12.88 6.32 -4.08
N VAL A 135 13.63 5.35 -4.59
CA VAL A 135 14.54 4.52 -3.80
C VAL A 135 15.83 5.30 -3.53
N ASP A 136 16.08 5.65 -2.27
CA ASP A 136 17.28 6.38 -1.86
C ASP A 136 18.49 5.44 -1.80
N LYS A 137 18.34 4.33 -1.07
CA LYS A 137 19.43 3.39 -0.80
C LYS A 137 18.93 1.98 -0.55
N ILE A 138 19.78 1.02 -0.90
CA ILE A 138 19.66 -0.37 -0.47
C ILE A 138 20.37 -0.50 0.87
N LYS A 139 19.68 -1.03 1.87
CA LYS A 139 20.26 -1.25 3.21
C LYS A 139 20.91 -2.62 3.34
N ARG A 140 20.16 -3.66 3.00
CA ARG A 140 20.63 -5.05 3.07
C ARG A 140 19.72 -5.94 2.24
N THR A 141 20.22 -7.11 1.89
CA THR A 141 19.44 -8.20 1.33
C THR A 141 19.34 -9.33 2.35
N LYS A 142 18.25 -10.10 2.29
CA LYS A 142 18.06 -11.31 3.10
C LYS A 142 17.36 -12.35 2.25
N ASP A 143 17.97 -13.53 2.16
CA ASP A 143 17.34 -14.68 1.53
C ASP A 143 16.60 -15.49 2.59
N THR A 144 15.36 -15.88 2.26
CA THR A 144 14.54 -16.78 3.07
C THR A 144 14.04 -17.92 2.19
N ILE A 145 14.01 -19.14 2.74
CA ILE A 145 13.46 -20.30 2.06
C ILE A 145 11.96 -20.33 2.35
N ASN A 146 11.14 -20.28 1.32
CA ASN A 146 9.69 -20.37 1.49
C ASN A 146 9.30 -21.87 1.64
N GLY A 147 8.60 -22.19 2.73
CA GLY A 147 8.18 -23.55 3.06
C GLY A 147 7.10 -24.10 2.10
N VAL A 148 7.16 -25.43 1.88
CA VAL A 148 6.41 -26.26 0.91
C VAL A 148 6.46 -25.73 -0.53
N GLY A 149 7.54 -26.09 -1.24
CA GLY A 149 7.77 -25.72 -2.64
C GLY A 149 9.20 -25.28 -2.97
N GLY A 150 10.03 -25.01 -1.96
CA GLY A 150 11.50 -24.90 -2.09
C GLY A 150 12.05 -23.65 -2.78
N GLY A 151 11.22 -22.64 -3.04
CA GLY A 151 11.67 -21.37 -3.64
C GLY A 151 12.41 -20.48 -2.64
N THR A 152 13.45 -19.79 -3.12
CA THR A 152 14.12 -18.72 -2.34
C THR A 152 13.42 -17.39 -2.60
N VAL A 153 13.04 -16.70 -1.53
CA VAL A 153 12.58 -15.31 -1.55
C VAL A 153 13.74 -14.43 -1.10
N ARG A 154 14.03 -13.39 -1.87
CA ARG A 154 15.05 -12.39 -1.54
C ARG A 154 14.38 -11.08 -1.18
N ASP A 155 14.48 -10.72 0.09
CA ASP A 155 14.02 -9.44 0.62
C ASP A 155 15.13 -8.41 0.51
N VAL A 156 14.82 -7.29 -0.14
CA VAL A 156 15.72 -6.14 -0.29
C VAL A 156 15.17 -5.02 0.55
N TYR A 157 15.83 -4.73 1.67
CA TYR A 157 15.45 -3.64 2.55
C TYR A 157 15.94 -2.32 1.98
N ILE A 158 15.04 -1.37 1.83
CA ILE A 158 15.29 -0.10 1.19
C ILE A 158 14.99 1.06 2.14
N THR A 159 15.64 2.19 1.90
CA THR A 159 15.12 3.50 2.32
C THR A 159 14.60 4.19 1.07
N TYR A 160 13.42 4.77 1.17
CA TYR A 160 12.76 5.47 0.07
C TYR A 160 12.03 6.70 0.60
N HIS A 161 11.76 7.64 -0.28
CA HIS A 161 10.85 8.75 -0.03
C HIS A 161 9.78 8.83 -1.12
N VAL A 162 8.81 9.71 -0.93
CA VAL A 162 7.70 9.90 -1.87
C VAL A 162 7.76 11.32 -2.41
N GLU A 163 7.78 11.46 -3.73
CA GLU A 163 7.68 12.73 -4.44
C GLU A 163 6.24 12.97 -4.93
N ASN A 164 5.94 14.18 -5.41
CA ASN A 164 4.64 14.56 -5.98
C ASN A 164 3.46 14.32 -5.03
N ILE A 165 3.66 14.64 -3.75
CA ILE A 165 2.64 14.44 -2.73
C ILE A 165 1.67 15.63 -2.72
N PRO A 166 0.37 15.41 -2.99
CA PRO A 166 -0.62 16.47 -2.95
C PRO A 166 -1.00 16.85 -1.51
N ASP A 167 -1.37 18.10 -1.27
CA ASP A 167 -1.60 18.58 0.11
C ASP A 167 -2.75 17.87 0.84
N TRP A 168 -3.74 17.35 0.11
CA TRP A 168 -4.88 16.65 0.72
C TRP A 168 -4.49 15.39 1.50
N VAL A 169 -3.36 14.73 1.19
CA VAL A 169 -2.91 13.55 1.95
C VAL A 169 -2.18 13.91 3.24
N LYS A 170 -1.71 15.16 3.39
CA LYS A 170 -1.00 15.62 4.58
C LYS A 170 -1.93 15.85 5.76
N ASP A 171 -3.23 15.81 5.52
CA ASP A 171 -4.25 15.87 6.54
C ASP A 171 -4.18 14.62 7.47
N PRO A 172 -4.00 14.79 8.79
CA PRO A 172 -3.99 13.70 9.75
C PRO A 172 -5.22 12.80 9.71
N GLU A 173 -6.40 13.33 9.39
CA GLU A 173 -7.62 12.52 9.28
C GLU A 173 -7.53 11.52 8.12
N ILE A 174 -6.75 11.86 7.08
CA ILE A 174 -6.55 11.03 5.90
C ILE A 174 -5.45 10.00 6.16
N TYR A 175 -4.21 10.43 6.37
CA TYR A 175 -3.09 9.48 6.36
C TYR A 175 -3.18 8.49 7.53
N LYS A 176 -3.66 8.91 8.70
CA LYS A 176 -3.80 8.02 9.87
C LYS A 176 -4.90 6.98 9.66
N ARG A 177 -6.03 7.37 9.06
CA ARG A 177 -7.14 6.45 8.76
C ARG A 177 -6.69 5.30 7.85
N PHE A 178 -5.78 5.57 6.93
CA PHE A 178 -5.21 4.59 6.01
C PHE A 178 -3.86 4.04 6.44
N GLY A 179 -3.48 4.16 7.72
CA GLY A 179 -2.27 3.51 8.26
C GLY A 179 -0.95 4.04 7.70
N TYR A 180 -0.95 5.20 7.05
CA TYR A 180 0.26 5.84 6.56
C TYR A 180 0.92 6.68 7.68
N SER A 181 2.24 6.79 7.63
CA SER A 181 2.97 7.64 8.57
C SER A 181 3.01 9.10 8.09
N GLU A 182 3.07 10.03 9.05
CA GLU A 182 3.28 11.46 8.77
C GLU A 182 4.54 11.69 7.93
N LYS A 183 5.64 10.98 8.26
CA LYS A 183 6.90 11.02 7.49
C LYS A 183 6.70 10.71 6.01
N LEU A 184 5.94 9.65 5.71
CA LEU A 184 5.67 9.23 4.35
C LEU A 184 4.90 10.29 3.56
N VAL A 185 3.86 10.89 4.14
CA VAL A 185 3.04 11.92 3.46
C VAL A 185 3.70 13.29 3.43
N ASN A 186 4.78 13.49 4.19
CA ASN A 186 5.64 14.68 4.09
C ASN A 186 6.86 14.47 3.17
N GLY A 187 6.99 13.30 2.55
CA GLY A 187 8.10 12.99 1.65
C GLY A 187 9.43 12.79 2.37
N GLU A 188 9.41 12.50 3.67
CA GLU A 188 10.60 12.15 4.41
C GLU A 188 11.04 10.71 4.10
N PRO A 189 12.34 10.40 4.19
CA PRO A 189 12.83 9.04 4.02
C PRO A 189 12.25 8.07 5.05
N VAL A 190 11.61 7.00 4.56
CA VAL A 190 11.05 5.90 5.35
C VAL A 190 11.69 4.56 4.97
N GLN A 191 11.41 3.53 5.77
CA GLN A 191 11.93 2.18 5.54
C GLN A 191 10.91 1.36 4.79
N GLY A 192 11.39 0.52 3.88
CA GLY A 192 10.55 -0.40 3.12
C GLY A 192 11.28 -1.68 2.73
N MET A 193 10.59 -2.54 2.02
CA MET A 193 11.07 -3.82 1.55
C MET A 193 10.55 -4.11 0.13
N HIS A 194 11.44 -4.61 -0.72
CA HIS A 194 11.07 -5.17 -2.02
C HIS A 194 11.43 -6.65 -2.02
N SER A 195 10.47 -7.51 -2.31
CA SER A 195 10.67 -8.95 -2.29
C SER A 195 10.73 -9.50 -3.71
N TYR A 196 11.72 -10.35 -3.95
CA TYR A 196 11.90 -11.08 -5.19
C TYR A 196 11.73 -12.58 -4.96
N LYS A 197 11.16 -13.27 -5.95
CA LYS A 197 11.36 -14.71 -6.13
C LYS A 197 12.67 -14.91 -6.87
N VAL A 198 13.56 -15.73 -6.31
CA VAL A 198 14.84 -16.08 -6.94
C VAL A 198 14.62 -17.26 -7.88
N LEU A 199 14.84 -17.05 -9.17
CA LEU A 199 14.71 -18.07 -10.23
C LEU A 199 16.07 -18.63 -10.68
N GLY A 200 17.16 -18.05 -10.20
CA GLY A 200 18.54 -18.42 -10.56
C GLY A 200 19.49 -17.25 -10.37
N LYS A 201 20.77 -17.43 -10.73
CA LYS A 201 21.79 -16.38 -10.61
C LYS A 201 21.36 -15.14 -11.40
N ASN A 202 21.21 -14.01 -10.70
CA ASN A 202 20.75 -12.73 -11.24
C ASN A 202 19.39 -12.76 -11.97
N LYS A 203 18.59 -13.82 -11.78
CA LYS A 203 17.24 -13.94 -12.33
C LYS A 203 16.24 -13.81 -11.18
N LEU A 204 15.73 -12.60 -11.01
CA LEU A 204 14.80 -12.24 -9.95
C LEU A 204 13.47 -11.80 -10.56
N GLU A 205 12.37 -12.25 -9.96
CA GLU A 205 11.00 -11.87 -10.32
C GLU A 205 10.38 -11.11 -9.15
N THR A 206 9.85 -9.90 -9.40
CA THR A 206 9.22 -9.10 -8.34
C THR A 206 7.98 -9.81 -7.79
N LEU A 207 7.91 -9.95 -6.47
CA LEU A 207 6.73 -10.42 -5.74
C LEU A 207 5.93 -9.24 -5.21
N THR A 208 6.58 -8.39 -4.43
CA THR A 208 5.96 -7.25 -3.74
C THR A 208 6.95 -6.10 -3.60
N GLY A 209 6.43 -4.90 -3.37
CA GLY A 209 7.23 -3.71 -3.09
C GLY A 209 6.37 -2.55 -2.60
N GLU A 210 7.01 -1.39 -2.43
CA GLU A 210 6.42 -0.19 -1.84
C GLU A 210 5.61 0.66 -2.83
N SER A 211 5.87 0.54 -4.14
CA SER A 211 5.04 1.17 -5.17
C SER A 211 3.92 0.23 -5.59
N GLY A 212 2.70 0.76 -5.68
CA GLY A 212 1.49 -0.02 -5.89
C GLY A 212 0.96 -0.66 -4.61
N VAL A 213 1.24 -0.06 -3.44
CA VAL A 213 0.65 -0.49 -2.16
C VAL A 213 -0.74 0.12 -2.00
N TYR A 214 -1.68 -0.71 -1.55
CA TYR A 214 -3.07 -0.34 -1.31
C TYR A 214 -3.39 -0.62 0.16
N GLN A 215 -3.85 0.41 0.88
CA GLN A 215 -4.27 0.28 2.27
C GLN A 215 -5.76 0.52 2.41
N TRP A 216 -6.42 -0.35 3.17
CA TRP A 216 -7.80 -0.15 3.61
C TRP A 216 -7.85 0.87 4.73
N ALA A 217 -8.97 1.58 4.83
CA ALA A 217 -9.28 2.36 6.01
C ALA A 217 -9.30 1.46 7.25
N SER A 218 -8.90 2.01 8.38
CA SER A 218 -8.93 1.37 9.69
C SER A 218 -9.53 2.33 10.72
N ASP A 219 -10.11 1.78 11.78
CA ASP A 219 -10.65 2.60 12.88
C ASP A 219 -9.51 3.26 13.65
N PHE A 220 -9.41 4.57 13.49
CA PHE A 220 -8.47 5.41 14.24
C PHE A 220 -8.94 5.70 15.69
N ASN A 221 -10.18 5.34 16.05
CA ASN A 221 -10.77 5.61 17.37
C ASN A 221 -10.20 4.78 18.54
N LYS A 222 -9.12 4.02 18.34
CA LYS A 222 -8.36 3.41 19.45
C LYS A 222 -7.28 4.33 20.03
N GLU A 223 -6.92 5.43 19.38
CA GLU A 223 -5.86 6.35 19.85
C GLU A 223 -6.37 7.73 20.31
N LEU A 224 -7.68 7.94 20.38
CA LEU A 224 -8.31 9.17 20.89
C LEU A 224 -9.23 8.94 22.11
N LYS A 225 -9.06 7.81 22.82
CA LYS A 225 -9.65 7.59 24.15
C LYS A 225 -8.58 7.63 25.23
#